data_AF-A0AAU7FFD6-F1
#
_entry.id   AF-A0AAU7FFD6-F1
#
_cell.length_a   1.000
_cell.length_b   1.000
_cell.length_c   1.000
_cell.angle_alpha   90.00
_cell.angle_beta   90.00
_cell.angle_gamma   90.00
#
_symmetry.space_group_name_H-M   'P 1'
#
loop_
_entity.id
_entity.type
_entity.pdbx_description
1 polymer ?
#
loop_
_entity_poly.entity_id
_entity_poly.type
_entity_poly.pdbx_seq_one_letter_code
_entity_poly.pdbx_strand_id
1 'polypeptide(L)'
;MRRKSRVGHAFEGHLNHLFQLHGLKFEQGRGKGKVTENNAKPDFLFPDFASYHNPLFPDKQLAMLGAKTSCKDRWRQVLSEANRIGRKHLITLEAAISEAQTLEMAAHGLQLVIPEAIQTTYKPAQREQLQNLSEWLTERKSLQI
;
A
#
# COMPACT_ATOMS: atom_id res chain seq x y z
N MET A 1 -14.59 -7.54 -21.25
CA MET A 1 -13.78 -6.76 -20.28
C MET A 1 -12.94 -7.73 -19.42
N ARG A 2 -11.84 -8.29 -19.95
CA ARG A 2 -11.04 -9.37 -19.28
C ARG A 2 -9.54 -9.04 -19.09
N ARG A 3 -9.06 -7.93 -19.67
CA ARG A 3 -7.65 -7.49 -19.57
C ARG A 3 -7.30 -6.79 -18.25
N LYS A 4 -8.23 -6.06 -17.63
CA LYS A 4 -7.95 -5.26 -16.42
C LYS A 4 -7.64 -6.10 -15.17
N SER A 5 -8.27 -7.27 -14.99
CA SER A 5 -8.02 -8.11 -13.81
C SER A 5 -6.65 -8.82 -13.86
N ARG A 6 -6.17 -9.19 -15.05
CA ARG A 6 -4.87 -9.86 -15.23
C ARG A 6 -3.69 -8.97 -14.82
N VAL A 7 -3.75 -7.68 -15.14
CA VAL A 7 -2.67 -6.73 -14.82
C VAL A 7 -2.62 -6.44 -13.32
N GLY A 8 -3.78 -6.32 -12.66
CA GLY A 8 -3.85 -6.18 -11.20
C GLY A 8 -3.24 -7.38 -10.48
N HIS A 9 -3.63 -8.59 -10.86
CA HIS A 9 -3.07 -9.81 -10.27
C HIS A 9 -1.57 -9.98 -10.53
N ALA A 10 -1.08 -9.62 -11.71
CA ALA A 10 0.35 -9.65 -12.02
C ALA A 10 1.13 -8.64 -11.16
N PHE A 11 0.59 -7.43 -10.98
CA PHE A 11 1.22 -6.40 -10.15
C PHE A 11 1.31 -6.83 -8.68
N GLU A 12 0.21 -7.33 -8.10
CA GLU A 12 0.23 -7.89 -6.75
C GLU A 12 1.18 -9.09 -6.64
N GLY A 13 1.27 -9.93 -7.69
CA GLY A 13 2.21 -11.04 -7.74
C GLY A 13 3.68 -10.60 -7.72
N HIS A 14 4.03 -9.56 -8.47
CA HIS A 14 5.38 -8.98 -8.45
C HIS A 14 5.72 -8.40 -7.07
N LEU A 15 4.77 -7.69 -6.44
CA LEU A 15 4.95 -7.16 -5.09
C LEU A 15 5.15 -8.27 -4.06
N ASN A 16 4.35 -9.33 -4.13
CA ASN A 16 4.52 -10.52 -3.29
C ASN A 16 5.93 -11.08 -3.38
N HIS A 17 6.43 -11.29 -4.61
CA HIS A 17 7.79 -11.80 -4.82
C HIS A 17 8.85 -10.82 -4.29
N LEU A 18 8.68 -9.52 -4.55
CA LEU A 18 9.59 -8.48 -4.09
C LEU A 18 9.70 -8.45 -2.56
N PHE A 19 8.57 -8.54 -1.85
CA PHE A 19 8.53 -8.54 -0.39
C PHE A 19 9.18 -9.80 0.19
N GLN A 20 8.96 -10.97 -0.43
CA GLN A 20 9.63 -12.22 -0.05
C GLN A 20 11.15 -12.13 -0.24
N LEU A 21 11.62 -11.58 -1.36
CA LEU A 21 13.05 -11.37 -1.61
C LEU A 21 13.71 -10.46 -0.58
N HIS A 22 12.97 -9.46 -0.08
CA HIS A 22 13.46 -8.57 0.97
C HIS A 22 13.36 -9.17 2.38
N GLY A 23 12.73 -10.34 2.53
CA GLY A 23 12.53 -11.03 3.81
C GLY A 23 11.50 -10.34 4.71
N LEU A 24 10.53 -9.62 4.13
CA LEU A 24 9.45 -8.99 4.88
C LEU A 24 8.43 -10.04 5.34
N LYS A 25 7.96 -9.92 6.58
CA LYS A 25 6.75 -10.58 7.07
C LYS A 25 5.54 -9.79 6.59
N PHE A 26 4.65 -10.45 5.87
CA PHE A 26 3.41 -9.87 5.37
C PHE A 26 2.37 -10.95 5.10
N GLU A 27 1.10 -10.55 5.07
CA GLU A 27 -0.02 -11.40 4.67
C GLU A 27 -0.94 -10.67 3.68
N GLN A 28 -1.57 -11.42 2.77
CA GLN A 28 -2.53 -10.89 1.81
C GLN A 28 -3.98 -11.16 2.25
N GLY A 29 -4.88 -10.20 2.02
CA GLY A 29 -6.33 -10.31 2.32
C GLY A 29 -7.11 -11.31 1.45
N ARG A 30 -6.44 -12.15 0.66
CA ARG A 30 -7.07 -13.13 -0.23
C ARG A 30 -7.48 -14.43 0.49
N GLY A 31 -6.94 -14.71 1.68
CA GLY A 31 -7.23 -15.91 2.47
C GLY A 31 -8.54 -15.85 3.27
N LYS A 32 -9.08 -17.01 3.64
CA LYS A 32 -10.24 -17.10 4.55
C LYS A 32 -9.85 -16.57 5.93
N GLY A 33 -10.64 -15.64 6.48
CA GLY A 33 -10.36 -15.00 7.78
C GLY A 33 -9.28 -13.91 7.75
N LYS A 34 -8.70 -13.60 6.58
CA LYS A 34 -7.73 -12.50 6.40
C LYS A 34 -8.46 -11.18 6.16
N VAL A 35 -9.19 -10.74 7.18
CA VAL A 35 -9.99 -9.51 7.16
C VAL A 35 -9.61 -8.58 8.30
N THR A 36 -9.78 -7.28 8.10
CA THR A 36 -9.76 -6.27 9.15
C THR A 36 -11.20 -5.96 9.60
N GLU A 37 -11.42 -4.80 10.21
CA GLU A 37 -12.77 -4.37 10.59
C GLU A 37 -13.71 -4.34 9.38
N ASN A 38 -15.00 -4.58 9.62
CA ASN A 38 -16.06 -4.55 8.59
C ASN A 38 -15.87 -5.55 7.43
N ASN A 39 -15.16 -6.65 7.65
CA ASN A 39 -14.83 -7.64 6.61
C ASN A 39 -14.00 -7.06 5.44
N ALA A 40 -13.32 -5.93 5.67
CA ALA A 40 -12.40 -5.35 4.69
C ALA A 40 -11.20 -6.26 4.48
N LYS A 41 -10.69 -6.31 3.24
CA LYS A 41 -9.62 -7.19 2.81
C LYS A 41 -8.51 -6.36 2.18
N PRO A 42 -7.52 -5.91 2.99
CA PRO A 42 -6.40 -5.16 2.44
C PRO A 42 -5.59 -6.03 1.48
N ASP A 43 -5.04 -5.41 0.44
CA ASP A 43 -4.20 -6.11 -0.55
C ASP A 43 -2.99 -6.75 0.17
N PHE A 44 -2.30 -5.98 1.02
CA PHE A 44 -1.21 -6.45 1.88
C PHE A 44 -1.28 -5.84 3.28
N LEU A 45 -0.95 -6.64 4.29
CA LEU A 45 -0.87 -6.27 5.69
C LEU A 45 0.46 -6.72 6.29
N PHE A 46 1.07 -5.87 7.11
CA PHE A 46 2.38 -6.07 7.71
C PHE A 46 2.31 -5.87 9.24
N PRO A 47 2.90 -6.78 10.04
CA PRO A 47 3.55 -8.02 9.62
C PRO A 47 2.55 -9.14 9.26
N ASP A 48 1.38 -9.19 9.92
CA ASP A 48 0.36 -10.21 9.70
C ASP A 48 -0.98 -9.81 10.35
N PHE A 49 -2.05 -10.57 10.06
CA PHE A 49 -3.38 -10.30 10.61
C PHE A 49 -3.46 -10.62 12.12
N ALA A 50 -2.65 -11.53 12.64
CA ALA A 50 -2.68 -11.87 14.07
C ALA A 50 -2.18 -10.68 14.92
N SER A 51 -1.09 -10.06 14.49
CA SER A 51 -0.53 -8.83 15.05
C SER A 51 -1.51 -7.67 14.90
N TYR A 52 -2.17 -7.56 13.74
CA TYR A 52 -3.21 -6.55 13.52
C TYR A 52 -4.43 -6.70 14.43
N HIS A 53 -4.80 -7.92 14.82
CA HIS A 53 -5.93 -8.15 15.74
C HIS A 53 -5.51 -8.15 17.21
N ASN A 54 -4.21 -8.13 17.50
CA ASN A 54 -3.69 -8.06 18.85
C ASN A 54 -3.66 -6.60 19.35
N PRO A 55 -4.49 -6.20 20.33
CA PRO A 55 -4.53 -4.82 20.83
C PRO A 55 -3.24 -4.41 21.56
N LEU A 56 -2.41 -5.37 22.00
CA LEU A 56 -1.12 -5.10 22.64
C LEU A 56 0.02 -4.89 21.62
N PHE A 57 -0.21 -5.22 20.35
CA PHE A 57 0.78 -5.02 19.31
C PHE A 57 0.89 -3.51 18.96
N PRO A 58 2.11 -2.94 18.87
CA PRO A 58 2.27 -1.50 18.63
C PRO A 58 1.73 -1.07 17.25
N ASP A 59 0.81 -0.11 17.23
CA ASP A 59 0.22 0.39 15.97
C ASP A 59 1.27 0.96 15.01
N LYS A 60 2.39 1.49 15.52
CA LYS A 60 3.50 2.02 14.71
C LYS A 60 4.23 0.95 13.89
N GLN A 61 4.13 -0.32 14.29
CA GLN A 61 4.70 -1.46 13.57
C GLN A 61 3.70 -2.09 12.59
N LEU A 62 2.42 -1.70 12.65
CA LEU A 62 1.41 -2.10 11.68
C LEU A 62 1.51 -1.23 10.43
N ALA A 63 1.42 -1.86 9.28
CA ALA A 63 1.29 -1.15 8.01
C ALA A 63 0.36 -1.92 7.07
N MET A 64 -0.39 -1.17 6.26
CA MET A 64 -1.14 -1.71 5.13
C MET A 64 -0.62 -1.08 3.85
N LEU A 65 -0.60 -1.87 2.79
CA LEU A 65 -0.26 -1.41 1.46
C LEU A 65 -1.37 -1.84 0.49
N GLY A 66 -2.13 -0.86 0.00
CA GLY A 66 -3.04 -1.06 -1.13
C GLY A 66 -2.24 -1.08 -2.43
N ALA A 67 -2.56 -1.99 -3.35
CA ALA A 67 -1.92 -2.08 -4.64
C ALA A 67 -2.93 -1.79 -5.76
N LYS A 68 -2.76 -0.67 -6.46
CA LYS A 68 -3.65 -0.31 -7.58
C LYS A 68 -2.80 -0.02 -8.81
N THR A 69 -3.12 -0.69 -9.91
CA THR A 69 -2.51 -0.38 -11.21
C THR A 69 -3.00 0.96 -11.79
N SER A 70 -4.16 1.44 -11.32
CA SER A 70 -4.66 2.78 -11.61
C SER A 70 -5.46 3.32 -10.42
N CYS A 71 -5.13 4.54 -10.00
CA CYS A 71 -5.62 5.20 -8.79
C CYS A 71 -6.96 5.90 -8.97
N LYS A 72 -7.22 6.61 -10.09
CA LYS A 72 -8.47 7.37 -10.37
C LYS A 72 -9.30 7.72 -9.11
N ASP A 73 -10.51 7.17 -8.96
CA ASP A 73 -11.34 7.38 -7.76
C ASP A 73 -11.34 6.16 -6.81
N ARG A 74 -10.66 5.08 -7.19
CA ARG A 74 -10.70 3.80 -6.47
C ARG A 74 -9.77 3.75 -5.27
N TRP A 75 -8.84 4.70 -5.15
CA TRP A 75 -7.96 4.80 -3.98
C TRP A 75 -8.75 5.04 -2.68
N ARG A 76 -9.93 5.67 -2.74
CA ARG A 76 -10.77 5.92 -1.56
C ARG A 76 -11.19 4.65 -0.83
N GLN A 77 -11.29 3.53 -1.54
CA GLN A 77 -11.59 2.22 -0.94
C GLN A 77 -10.53 1.82 0.09
N VAL A 78 -9.27 2.20 -0.13
CA VAL A 78 -8.16 1.92 0.80
C VAL A 78 -8.34 2.65 2.13
N LEU A 79 -8.96 3.84 2.12
CA LEU A 79 -9.14 4.65 3.32
C LEU A 79 -10.04 3.99 4.37
N SER A 80 -11.02 3.19 3.92
CA SER A 80 -11.98 2.50 4.78
C SER A 80 -11.47 1.19 5.37
N GLU A 81 -10.29 0.72 4.96
CA GLU A 81 -9.70 -0.54 5.43
C GLU A 81 -8.79 -0.28 6.65
N ALA A 82 -8.54 -1.31 7.46
CA ALA A 82 -7.58 -1.31 8.56
C ALA A 82 -7.60 -0.04 9.46
N ASN A 83 -8.67 0.15 10.23
CA ASN A 83 -8.90 1.37 11.00
C ASN A 83 -7.80 1.66 12.05
N ARG A 84 -7.11 0.61 12.54
CA ARG A 84 -5.98 0.78 13.48
C ARG A 84 -4.77 1.48 12.84
N ILE A 85 -4.67 1.47 11.51
CA ILE A 85 -3.53 2.03 10.79
C ILE A 85 -3.86 3.45 10.35
N GLY A 86 -3.34 4.43 11.10
CA GLY A 86 -3.58 5.85 10.84
C GLY A 86 -3.01 6.33 9.51
N ARG A 87 -1.75 6.00 9.20
CA ARG A 87 -1.12 6.32 7.91
C ARG A 87 -1.14 5.11 6.99
N LYS A 88 -1.91 5.20 5.92
CA LYS A 88 -2.08 4.13 4.93
C LYS A 88 -1.12 4.32 3.77
N HIS A 89 -0.72 3.24 3.11
CA HIS A 89 0.15 3.31 1.94
C HIS A 89 -0.58 2.77 0.72
N LEU A 90 -0.38 3.43 -0.42
CA LEU A 90 -0.90 3.00 -1.71
C LEU A 90 0.24 2.97 -2.71
N ILE A 91 0.51 1.79 -3.28
CA ILE A 91 1.45 1.63 -4.38
C ILE A 91 0.72 1.62 -5.73
N THR A 92 1.27 2.35 -6.70
CA THR A 92 0.76 2.40 -8.06
C THR A 92 1.86 2.52 -9.11
N LEU A 93 1.55 2.09 -10.32
CA LEU A 93 2.36 2.30 -11.52
C LEU A 93 1.74 3.35 -12.47
N GLU A 94 0.68 4.04 -12.02
CA GLU A 94 0.07 5.12 -12.79
C GLU A 94 1.01 6.34 -12.82
N ALA A 95 1.40 6.73 -14.03
CA ALA A 95 2.15 7.95 -14.29
C ALA A 95 1.20 9.16 -14.31
N ALA A 96 1.70 10.33 -13.91
CA ALA A 96 1.02 11.62 -14.05
C ALA A 96 -0.36 11.72 -13.38
N ILE A 97 -0.50 11.23 -12.14
CA ILE A 97 -1.67 11.55 -11.31
C ILE A 97 -1.70 13.07 -11.06
N SER A 98 -2.89 13.66 -11.17
CA SER A 98 -3.06 15.11 -11.00
C SER A 98 -2.64 15.58 -9.60
N GLU A 99 -2.11 16.80 -9.51
CA GLU A 99 -1.72 17.42 -8.22
C GLU A 99 -2.89 17.49 -7.24
N ALA A 100 -4.07 17.84 -7.74
CA ALA A 100 -5.29 17.88 -6.92
C ALA A 100 -5.57 16.52 -6.27
N GLN A 101 -5.44 15.42 -7.01
CA GLN A 101 -5.63 14.07 -6.46
C GLN A 101 -4.52 13.68 -5.48
N THR A 102 -3.25 13.97 -5.78
CA THR A 102 -2.15 13.64 -4.85
C THR A 102 -2.26 14.42 -3.53
N LEU A 103 -2.67 15.69 -3.61
CA LEU A 103 -2.95 16.53 -2.43
C LEU A 103 -4.14 15.99 -1.64
N GLU A 104 -5.21 15.58 -2.32
CA GLU A 104 -6.37 14.99 -1.66
C GLU A 104 -6.00 13.69 -0.94
N MET A 105 -5.22 12.81 -1.58
CA MET A 105 -4.71 11.59 -0.96
C MET A 105 -3.88 11.89 0.29
N ALA A 106 -2.94 12.84 0.20
CA ALA A 106 -2.12 13.26 1.32
C ALA A 106 -2.95 13.85 2.47
N ALA A 107 -3.96 14.68 2.15
CA ALA A 107 -4.87 15.26 3.13
C ALA A 107 -5.69 14.19 3.89
N HIS A 108 -5.96 13.05 3.27
CA HIS A 108 -6.61 11.89 3.89
C HIS A 108 -5.62 10.92 4.58
N GLY A 109 -4.34 11.28 4.70
CA GLY A 109 -3.33 10.44 5.35
C GLY A 109 -2.91 9.23 4.52
N LEU A 110 -3.15 9.26 3.21
CA LEU A 110 -2.71 8.22 2.27
C LEU A 110 -1.36 8.59 1.67
N GLN A 111 -0.34 7.81 2.00
CA GLN A 111 1.00 7.94 1.46
C GLN A 111 1.12 7.19 0.13
N LEU A 112 1.49 7.91 -0.94
CA LEU A 112 1.80 7.28 -2.22
C LEU A 112 3.20 6.71 -2.20
N VAL A 113 3.29 5.42 -2.56
CA VAL A 113 4.55 4.70 -2.77
C VAL A 113 4.71 4.50 -4.27
N ILE A 114 5.75 5.11 -4.86
CA ILE A 114 5.95 5.11 -6.32
C ILE A 114 7.37 4.64 -6.62
N PRO A 115 7.57 3.66 -7.53
CA PRO A 115 8.91 3.29 -7.98
C PRO A 115 9.63 4.48 -8.62
N GLU A 116 10.93 4.61 -8.35
CA GLU A 116 11.78 5.73 -8.80
C GLU A 116 11.63 6.05 -10.30
N ALA A 117 11.61 5.03 -11.15
CA ALA A 117 11.44 5.18 -12.59
C ALA A 117 10.18 5.96 -12.99
N ILE A 118 9.09 5.84 -12.21
CA ILE A 118 7.80 6.48 -12.47
C ILE A 118 7.70 7.85 -11.79
N GLN A 119 8.43 8.09 -10.69
CA GLN A 119 8.43 9.39 -10.01
C GLN A 119 8.86 10.53 -10.94
N THR A 120 9.70 10.25 -11.93
CA THR A 120 10.11 11.20 -12.98
C THR A 120 8.93 11.78 -13.79
N THR A 121 7.79 11.09 -13.81
CA THR A 121 6.57 11.54 -14.51
C THR A 121 5.74 12.53 -13.69
N TYR A 122 6.00 12.65 -12.39
CA TYR A 122 5.33 13.57 -11.48
C TYR A 122 6.02 14.94 -11.48
N LYS A 123 5.29 15.99 -11.12
CA LYS A 123 5.86 17.33 -10.99
C LYS A 123 6.78 17.42 -9.77
N PRO A 124 7.80 18.29 -9.79
CA PRO A 124 8.74 18.44 -8.67
C PRO A 124 8.06 18.60 -7.30
N ALA A 125 7.04 19.47 -7.21
CA ALA A 125 6.28 19.69 -5.97
C ALA A 125 5.56 18.42 -5.46
N GLN A 126 5.12 17.53 -6.35
CA GLN A 126 4.51 16.27 -5.94
C GLN A 126 5.55 15.28 -5.43
N ARG A 127 6.75 15.25 -6.03
CA ARG A 127 7.81 14.29 -5.70
C ARG A 127 8.25 14.39 -4.25
N GLU A 128 8.24 15.58 -3.66
CA GLU A 128 8.55 15.81 -2.25
C GLU A 128 7.60 15.07 -1.29
N GLN A 129 6.39 14.74 -1.75
CA GLN A 129 5.38 14.04 -0.97
C GLN A 129 5.29 12.55 -1.32
N LEU A 130 5.97 12.09 -2.38
CA LEU A 130 6.01 10.68 -2.76
C LEU A 130 7.04 9.95 -1.90
N GLN A 131 6.74 8.69 -1.58
CA GLN A 131 7.70 7.80 -0.95
C GLN A 131 8.27 6.85 -2.00
N ASN A 132 9.59 6.64 -1.99
CA ASN A 132 10.20 5.63 -2.85
C ASN A 132 9.86 4.23 -2.35
N LEU A 133 9.61 3.31 -3.28
CA LEU A 133 9.40 1.90 -2.96
C LEU A 133 10.59 1.28 -2.22
N SER A 134 11.83 1.58 -2.63
CA SER A 134 13.04 1.02 -1.99
C SER A 134 13.20 1.50 -0.54
N GLU A 135 12.95 2.79 -0.30
CA GLU A 135 12.94 3.39 1.03
C GLU A 135 11.87 2.75 1.91
N TRP A 136 10.64 2.67 1.39
CA TRP A 136 9.52 2.06 2.10
C TRP A 136 9.82 0.61 2.50
N LEU A 137 10.39 -0.20 1.58
CA LEU A 137 10.80 -1.58 1.87
C LEU A 137 11.84 -1.65 3.00
N THR A 138 12.82 -0.76 2.97
CA THR A 138 13.90 -0.70 3.97
C THR A 138 13.35 -0.33 5.34
N GLU A 139 12.49 0.69 5.40
CA GLU A 139 11.80 1.09 6.64
C GLU A 139 10.91 -0.02 7.19
N ARG A 140 10.14 -0.71 6.34
CA ARG A 140 9.29 -1.81 6.80
C ARG A 140 10.12 -2.96 7.36
N LYS A 141 11.26 -3.24 6.74
CA LYS A 141 12.17 -4.29 7.22
C LYS A 141 12.76 -3.94 8.58
N SER A 142 13.20 -2.70 8.80
CA SER A 142 13.80 -2.31 10.08
C SER A 142 12.81 -2.34 11.25
N LEU A 143 11.51 -2.12 11.00
CA LEU A 143 10.45 -2.19 12.01
C LEU A 143 10.03 -3.62 12.39
N GLN A 144 10.47 -4.64 11.65
CA GLN A 144 10.14 -6.04 11.90
C GLN A 144 11.26 -6.84 12.57
N ILE A 145 12.40 -6.21 12.83
CA ILE A 145 13.60 -6.79 13.47
C ILE A 145 13.47 -6.67 14.99
#